data_AF-A0A1V9VCB5-F1
#
_entry.id   AF-A0A1V9VCB5-F1
#
_cell.length_a   1.000
_cell.length_b   1.000
_cell.length_c   1.000
_cell.angle_alpha   90.00
_cell.angle_beta   90.00
_cell.angle_gamma   90.00
#
_symmetry.space_group_name_H-M   'P 1'
#
loop_
_entity.id
_entity.type
_entity.pdbx_description
1 polymer ?
#
loop_
_entity_poly.entity_id
_entity_poly.type
_entity_poly.pdbx_seq_one_letter_code
_entity_poly.pdbx_strand_id
1 'polypeptide(L)'
;MFENKYIQQRIEKAQNLRDLGINPYANETKRELSIQDYLIKNEDIFNLETKRDENRSFTIAGRIKFFRLMGKASFLKIEDESGMLQVYVARDNLEENFYNDIFKKYIEVGDIIEVSGYPFVTGQGELSLHVDNLTILTKAISPLPEKFHGIQDKELRYRQRYLDLIMNSSVRDTFHTRSKVISLTRRFFEDKGFLEVETPMMHPIAGGANAKPFVTHHNALGIDRFLRIAPELYLKRLIVGGFEAVFEINRNFRNEGMDATHNPEFTSIEFYWAYKTYKDLIELTKEYFEYLFKNLNLPTTLPYGELQVDFTKFSEIPLIQSLYEIGDVPKDIVEDKEKILEFLKENKLEANPKLNLGQLQGELFDEFVEAKLINPTFITEYPV
;
A
#
# COMPACT_ATOMS: atom_id res chain seq x y z
N MET A 1 -3.38 -20.86 -23.54
CA MET A 1 -4.54 -21.54 -22.93
C MET A 1 -4.11 -21.92 -21.51
N PHE A 2 -4.93 -21.69 -20.48
CA PHE A 2 -4.52 -21.93 -19.09
C PHE A 2 -4.28 -23.44 -18.85
N GLU A 3 -3.08 -23.85 -18.45
CA GLU A 3 -2.79 -25.29 -18.22
C GLU A 3 -3.42 -25.84 -16.92
N ASN A 4 -3.82 -24.96 -16.00
CA ASN A 4 -4.37 -25.34 -14.72
C ASN A 4 -5.78 -25.96 -14.86
N LYS A 5 -5.93 -27.23 -14.47
CA LYS A 5 -7.18 -28.00 -14.54
C LYS A 5 -8.36 -27.33 -13.80
N TYR A 6 -8.12 -26.68 -12.66
CA TYR A 6 -9.17 -25.97 -11.91
C TYR A 6 -9.65 -24.73 -12.65
N ILE A 7 -8.74 -24.01 -13.32
CA ILE A 7 -9.11 -22.87 -14.16
C ILE A 7 -9.95 -23.33 -15.34
N GLN A 8 -9.56 -24.41 -16.00
CA GLN A 8 -10.32 -24.99 -17.11
C GLN A 8 -11.74 -25.40 -16.68
N GLN A 9 -11.89 -26.05 -15.53
CA GLN A 9 -13.22 -26.40 -14.99
C GLN A 9 -14.09 -25.16 -14.71
N ARG A 10 -13.51 -24.09 -14.16
CA ARG A 10 -14.26 -22.84 -13.90
C ARG A 10 -14.63 -22.10 -15.19
N ILE A 11 -13.79 -22.17 -16.23
CA ILE A 11 -14.11 -21.66 -17.57
C ILE A 11 -15.27 -22.47 -18.19
N GLU A 12 -15.23 -23.79 -18.10
CA GLU A 12 -16.32 -24.66 -18.57
C GLU A 12 -17.63 -24.35 -17.84
N LYS A 13 -17.60 -24.14 -16.51
CA LYS A 13 -18.77 -23.68 -15.74
C LYS A 13 -19.30 -22.33 -16.22
N ALA A 14 -18.43 -21.39 -16.57
CA ALA A 14 -18.86 -20.11 -17.15
C ALA A 14 -19.53 -20.31 -18.51
N GLN A 15 -19.04 -21.23 -19.35
CA GLN A 15 -19.68 -21.55 -20.62
C GLN A 15 -21.04 -22.21 -20.42
N ASN A 16 -21.14 -23.19 -19.51
CA ASN A 16 -22.40 -23.84 -19.17
C ASN A 16 -23.45 -22.85 -18.67
N LEU A 17 -23.06 -21.83 -17.89
CA LEU A 17 -23.96 -20.74 -17.50
C LEU A 17 -24.51 -19.99 -18.72
N ARG A 18 -23.66 -19.67 -19.72
CA ARG A 18 -24.08 -19.02 -20.97
C ARG A 18 -25.05 -19.89 -21.76
N ASP A 19 -24.78 -21.18 -21.85
CA ASP A 19 -25.62 -22.14 -22.58
C ASP A 19 -27.01 -22.28 -21.91
N LEU A 20 -27.09 -22.04 -20.59
CA LEU A 20 -28.33 -21.95 -19.82
C LEU A 20 -28.99 -20.55 -19.87
N GLY A 21 -28.47 -19.63 -20.69
CA GLY A 21 -29.00 -18.27 -20.84
C GLY A 21 -28.61 -17.29 -19.71
N ILE A 22 -27.72 -17.68 -18.80
CA ILE A 22 -27.26 -16.86 -17.68
C ILE A 22 -25.93 -16.21 -18.04
N ASN A 23 -25.84 -14.89 -17.97
CA ASN A 23 -24.57 -14.19 -18.22
C ASN A 23 -23.64 -14.32 -16.99
N PRO A 24 -22.48 -15.04 -17.09
CA PRO A 24 -21.55 -15.19 -15.97
C PRO A 24 -20.74 -13.91 -15.67
N TYR A 25 -20.87 -12.87 -16.50
CA TYR A 25 -20.19 -11.58 -16.39
C TYR A 25 -21.20 -10.45 -16.60
N ALA A 26 -22.18 -10.36 -15.70
CA ALA A 26 -23.20 -9.32 -15.75
C ALA A 26 -22.62 -7.95 -15.34
N ASN A 27 -23.03 -6.92 -16.07
CA ASN A 27 -22.66 -5.53 -15.85
C ASN A 27 -23.81 -4.69 -15.26
N GLU A 28 -24.99 -5.29 -15.11
CA GLU A 28 -26.17 -4.66 -14.52
C GLU A 28 -26.27 -5.07 -13.05
N THR A 29 -25.91 -4.16 -12.15
CA THR A 29 -26.05 -4.31 -10.70
C THR A 29 -27.03 -3.26 -10.19
N LYS A 30 -27.88 -3.66 -9.25
CA LYS A 30 -28.81 -2.79 -8.52
C LYS A 30 -28.38 -2.59 -7.07
N ARG A 31 -27.10 -2.84 -6.75
CA ARG A 31 -26.54 -2.66 -5.41
C ARG A 31 -26.92 -1.29 -4.84
N GLU A 32 -27.59 -1.30 -3.70
CA GLU A 32 -28.12 -0.09 -3.05
C GLU A 32 -27.19 0.43 -1.95
N LEU A 33 -26.53 -0.48 -1.22
CA LEU A 33 -25.75 -0.17 -0.03
C LEU A 33 -24.39 -0.86 -0.05
N SER A 34 -23.45 -0.32 0.72
CA SER A 34 -22.30 -1.09 1.18
C SER A 34 -22.71 -2.12 2.22
N ILE A 35 -21.91 -3.16 2.39
CA ILE A 35 -22.13 -4.15 3.45
C ILE A 35 -22.11 -3.46 4.82
N GLN A 36 -21.16 -2.55 5.05
CA GLN A 36 -21.09 -1.82 6.31
C GLN A 36 -22.35 -0.98 6.55
N ASP A 37 -22.84 -0.26 5.54
CA ASP A 37 -24.06 0.54 5.68
C ASP A 37 -25.29 -0.33 5.91
N TYR A 38 -25.36 -1.51 5.28
CA TYR A 38 -26.41 -2.49 5.54
C TYR A 38 -26.40 -2.95 7.01
N LEU A 39 -25.22 -3.24 7.56
CA LEU A 39 -25.08 -3.67 8.95
C LEU A 39 -25.55 -2.58 9.90
N ILE A 40 -25.06 -1.34 9.74
CA ILE A 40 -25.43 -0.18 10.57
C ILE A 40 -26.94 0.08 10.49
N LYS A 41 -27.49 0.09 9.27
CA LYS A 41 -28.92 0.42 9.04
C LYS A 41 -29.87 -0.61 9.65
N ASN A 42 -29.41 -1.82 9.94
CA ASN A 42 -30.23 -2.93 10.42
C ASN A 42 -29.81 -3.43 11.81
N GLU A 43 -29.08 -2.62 12.59
CA GLU A 43 -28.75 -2.93 14.00
C GLU A 43 -30.01 -3.09 14.88
N ASP A 44 -31.11 -2.45 14.51
CA ASP A 44 -32.38 -2.55 15.23
C ASP A 44 -33.02 -3.95 15.16
N ILE A 45 -32.66 -4.77 14.16
CA ILE A 45 -33.18 -6.14 13.99
C ILE A 45 -32.88 -7.02 15.20
N PHE A 46 -31.76 -6.76 15.89
CA PHE A 46 -31.41 -7.44 17.13
C PHE A 46 -32.44 -7.23 18.24
N ASN A 47 -33.26 -6.19 18.18
CA ASN A 47 -34.24 -5.86 19.21
C ASN A 47 -35.67 -6.32 18.87
N LEU A 48 -35.91 -6.80 17.64
CA LEU A 48 -37.20 -7.33 17.24
C LEU A 48 -37.46 -8.70 17.88
N GLU A 49 -38.70 -8.97 18.28
CA GLU A 49 -39.11 -10.28 18.82
C GLU A 49 -38.88 -11.41 17.81
N THR A 50 -39.21 -11.15 16.54
CA THR A 50 -39.04 -12.09 15.43
C THR A 50 -37.59 -12.19 14.94
N LYS A 51 -36.71 -11.28 15.37
CA LYS A 51 -35.31 -11.15 14.91
C LYS A 51 -35.19 -11.03 13.38
N ARG A 52 -36.22 -10.55 12.69
CA ARG A 52 -36.28 -10.41 11.24
C ARG A 52 -37.32 -9.37 10.84
N ASP A 53 -37.12 -8.75 9.68
CA ASP A 53 -38.09 -7.80 9.12
C ASP A 53 -38.25 -8.01 7.61
N GLU A 54 -39.26 -8.80 7.22
CA GLU A 54 -39.56 -9.13 5.82
C GLU A 54 -40.13 -7.94 5.01
N ASN A 55 -40.46 -6.82 5.66
CA ASN A 55 -40.94 -5.62 4.96
C ASN A 55 -39.79 -4.74 4.44
N ARG A 56 -38.56 -4.98 4.90
CA ARG A 56 -37.35 -4.33 4.40
C ARG A 56 -36.69 -5.24 3.37
N SER A 57 -36.41 -4.69 2.20
CA SER A 57 -35.59 -5.38 1.20
C SER A 57 -34.37 -4.52 0.87
N PHE A 58 -33.23 -5.19 0.71
CA PHE A 58 -31.96 -4.55 0.35
C PHE A 58 -31.26 -5.35 -0.72
N THR A 59 -30.62 -4.66 -1.66
CA THR A 59 -29.77 -5.29 -2.68
C THR A 59 -28.29 -5.04 -2.38
N ILE A 60 -27.54 -6.13 -2.15
CA ILE A 60 -26.12 -6.10 -1.75
C ILE A 60 -25.31 -6.94 -2.74
N ALA A 61 -24.10 -6.50 -3.07
CA ALA A 61 -23.17 -7.28 -3.90
C ALA A 61 -21.81 -7.45 -3.21
N GLY A 62 -21.19 -8.60 -3.44
CA GLY A 62 -19.90 -8.93 -2.86
C GLY A 62 -19.29 -10.22 -3.40
N ARG A 63 -18.00 -10.40 -3.13
CA ARG A 63 -17.26 -11.62 -3.45
C ARG A 63 -17.56 -12.71 -2.43
N ILE A 64 -17.92 -13.90 -2.87
CA ILE A 64 -18.09 -15.06 -1.98
C ILE A 64 -16.74 -15.45 -1.41
N LYS A 65 -16.60 -15.32 -0.08
CA LYS A 65 -15.43 -15.73 0.70
C LYS A 65 -15.61 -17.12 1.28
N PHE A 66 -16.82 -17.42 1.74
CA PHE A 66 -17.16 -18.72 2.29
C PHE A 66 -18.49 -19.22 1.71
N PHE A 67 -18.56 -20.52 1.50
CA PHE A 67 -19.74 -21.20 0.97
C PHE A 67 -19.95 -22.49 1.76
N ARG A 68 -21.07 -22.59 2.49
CA ARG A 68 -21.50 -23.80 3.18
C ARG A 68 -22.84 -24.30 2.65
N LEU A 69 -22.83 -25.49 2.04
CA LEU A 69 -24.02 -26.20 1.58
C LEU A 69 -24.67 -27.00 2.72
N MET A 70 -25.99 -26.91 2.86
CA MET A 70 -26.78 -27.59 3.90
C MET A 70 -28.08 -28.18 3.32
N GLY A 71 -27.94 -29.09 2.36
CA GLY A 71 -29.10 -29.75 1.73
C GLY A 71 -29.95 -28.76 0.93
N LYS A 72 -31.09 -28.33 1.48
CA LYS A 72 -32.02 -27.36 0.86
C LYS A 72 -31.70 -25.90 1.14
N ALA A 73 -30.71 -25.61 1.98
CA ALA A 73 -30.28 -24.25 2.27
C ALA A 73 -28.75 -24.13 2.23
N SER A 74 -28.24 -22.91 2.14
CA SER A 74 -26.82 -22.59 2.18
C SER A 74 -26.56 -21.30 2.93
N PHE A 75 -25.38 -21.23 3.55
CA PHE A 75 -24.84 -20.00 4.10
C PHE A 75 -23.62 -19.58 3.29
N LEU A 76 -23.62 -18.32 2.84
CA LEU A 76 -22.48 -17.67 2.23
C LEU A 76 -21.96 -16.57 3.13
N LYS A 77 -20.68 -16.26 3.00
CA LYS A 77 -20.12 -14.98 3.45
C LYS A 77 -19.67 -14.23 2.23
N ILE A 78 -20.26 -13.08 1.97
CA ILE A 78 -19.85 -12.19 0.89
C ILE A 78 -19.06 -11.01 1.46
N GLU A 79 -18.10 -10.51 0.69
CA GLU A 79 -17.23 -9.40 1.07
C GLU A 79 -17.23 -8.33 -0.02
N ASP A 80 -17.36 -7.07 0.40
CA ASP A 80 -17.11 -5.90 -0.42
C ASP A 80 -15.92 -5.11 0.16
N GLU A 81 -15.69 -3.88 -0.33
CA GLU A 81 -14.62 -3.03 0.19
C GLU A 81 -14.79 -2.71 1.69
N SER A 82 -16.03 -2.59 2.16
CA SER A 82 -16.40 -2.07 3.47
C SER A 82 -16.47 -3.15 4.55
N GLY A 83 -16.76 -4.42 4.20
CA GLY A 83 -16.86 -5.47 5.19
C GLY A 83 -17.37 -6.80 4.65
N MET A 84 -17.77 -7.68 5.58
CA MET A 84 -18.32 -9.01 5.31
C MET A 84 -19.77 -9.13 5.80
N LEU A 85 -20.59 -9.82 5.02
CA LEU A 85 -21.99 -10.10 5.35
C LEU A 85 -22.28 -11.59 5.19
N GLN A 86 -22.97 -12.16 6.18
CA GLN A 86 -23.57 -13.49 6.03
C GLN A 86 -24.87 -13.42 5.23
N VAL A 87 -25.00 -14.35 4.31
CA VAL A 87 -26.14 -14.44 3.39
C VAL A 87 -26.71 -15.84 3.48
N TYR A 88 -28.02 -15.94 3.67
CA TYR A 88 -28.75 -17.20 3.76
C TYR A 88 -29.58 -17.44 2.50
N VAL A 89 -29.33 -18.55 1.83
CA VAL A 89 -29.97 -18.92 0.57
C VAL A 89 -30.76 -20.20 0.79
N ALA A 90 -32.09 -20.11 0.71
CA ALA A 90 -32.98 -21.27 0.79
C ALA A 90 -33.54 -21.62 -0.59
N ARG A 91 -33.57 -22.91 -0.92
CA ARG A 91 -34.15 -23.41 -2.18
C ARG A 91 -35.57 -22.91 -2.40
N ASP A 92 -36.38 -22.96 -1.34
CA ASP A 92 -37.81 -22.70 -1.41
C ASP A 92 -38.13 -21.20 -1.54
N ASN A 93 -37.12 -20.32 -1.43
CA ASN A 93 -37.23 -18.87 -1.64
C ASN A 93 -36.77 -18.41 -3.03
N LEU A 94 -36.16 -19.30 -3.82
CA LEU A 94 -35.68 -19.00 -5.16
C LEU A 94 -36.62 -19.60 -6.21
N GLU A 95 -36.46 -19.17 -7.46
CA GLU A 95 -37.17 -19.75 -8.60
C GLU A 95 -36.99 -21.28 -8.66
N GLU A 96 -38.02 -21.96 -9.18
CA GLU A 96 -38.03 -23.42 -9.28
C GLU A 96 -36.77 -23.93 -10.00
N ASN A 97 -36.13 -24.94 -9.42
CA ASN A 97 -34.88 -25.55 -9.89
C ASN A 97 -33.63 -24.66 -9.88
N PHE A 98 -33.72 -23.33 -9.74
CA PHE A 98 -32.55 -22.44 -9.74
C PHE A 98 -31.51 -22.87 -8.68
N TYR A 99 -31.97 -23.17 -7.47
CA TYR A 99 -31.04 -23.55 -6.39
C TYR A 99 -30.28 -24.86 -6.68
N ASN A 100 -30.95 -25.87 -7.24
CA ASN A 100 -30.34 -27.18 -7.46
C ASN A 100 -29.55 -27.25 -8.76
N ASP A 101 -30.06 -26.62 -9.82
CA ASP A 101 -29.48 -26.72 -11.14
C ASP A 101 -28.50 -25.61 -11.45
N ILE A 102 -28.65 -24.43 -10.84
CA ILE A 102 -27.76 -23.29 -11.05
C ILE A 102 -26.86 -23.07 -9.85
N PHE A 103 -27.44 -22.68 -8.72
CA PHE A 103 -26.70 -22.19 -7.55
C PHE A 103 -25.68 -23.21 -7.04
N LYS A 104 -26.10 -24.45 -6.76
CA LYS A 104 -25.21 -25.51 -6.26
C LYS A 104 -24.11 -25.94 -7.23
N LYS A 105 -24.35 -25.85 -8.54
CA LYS A 105 -23.44 -26.41 -9.55
C LYS A 105 -22.40 -25.40 -10.01
N TYR A 106 -22.79 -24.13 -10.12
CA TYR A 106 -21.98 -23.12 -10.79
C TYR A 106 -21.52 -21.95 -9.91
N ILE A 107 -22.21 -21.67 -8.80
CA ILE A 107 -21.81 -20.61 -7.87
C ILE A 107 -20.81 -21.17 -6.85
N GLU A 108 -19.68 -20.49 -6.71
CA GLU A 108 -18.54 -20.99 -5.93
C GLU A 108 -17.79 -19.85 -5.24
N VAL A 109 -16.93 -20.21 -4.27
CA VAL A 109 -16.00 -19.27 -3.63
C VAL A 109 -15.16 -18.55 -4.69
N GLY A 110 -15.01 -17.23 -4.51
CA GLY A 110 -14.33 -16.31 -5.40
C GLY A 110 -15.25 -15.58 -6.37
N ASP A 111 -16.43 -16.13 -6.69
CA ASP A 111 -17.39 -15.47 -7.57
C ASP A 111 -17.93 -14.19 -6.90
N ILE A 112 -18.31 -13.20 -7.72
CA ILE A 112 -18.99 -11.99 -7.25
C ILE A 112 -20.47 -12.15 -7.56
N ILE A 113 -21.30 -11.98 -6.54
CA ILE A 113 -22.76 -12.11 -6.64
C ILE A 113 -23.44 -10.84 -6.16
N GLU A 114 -24.65 -10.63 -6.66
CA GLU A 114 -25.64 -9.71 -6.12
C GLU A 114 -26.77 -10.53 -5.51
N VAL A 115 -27.22 -10.12 -4.34
CA VAL A 115 -28.33 -10.73 -3.62
C VAL A 115 -29.28 -9.66 -3.14
N SER A 116 -30.58 -9.94 -3.25
CA SER A 116 -31.61 -9.12 -2.65
C SER A 116 -32.50 -9.92 -1.72
N GLY A 117 -32.96 -9.29 -0.66
CA GLY A 117 -33.91 -9.85 0.29
C GLY A 117 -33.89 -9.08 1.59
N TYR A 118 -34.27 -9.71 2.69
CA TYR A 118 -34.57 -9.02 3.94
C TYR A 118 -33.59 -9.32 5.08
N PRO A 119 -33.45 -8.40 6.04
CA PRO A 119 -32.57 -8.59 7.18
C PRO A 119 -33.15 -9.53 8.23
N PHE A 120 -32.28 -10.36 8.80
CA PHE A 120 -32.61 -11.21 9.95
C PHE A 120 -31.37 -11.56 10.76
N VAL A 121 -31.56 -11.97 12.01
CA VAL A 121 -30.50 -12.50 12.86
C VAL A 121 -30.65 -14.01 12.95
N THR A 122 -29.57 -14.72 12.65
CA THR A 122 -29.54 -16.19 12.73
C THR A 122 -29.59 -16.68 14.18
N GLY A 123 -29.86 -17.97 14.38
CA GLY A 123 -29.82 -18.58 15.72
C GLY A 123 -28.46 -18.50 16.42
N GLN A 124 -27.36 -18.23 15.68
CA GLN A 124 -26.03 -17.98 16.25
C GLN A 124 -25.79 -16.51 16.61
N GLY A 125 -26.80 -15.65 16.47
CA GLY A 125 -26.71 -14.23 16.83
C GLY A 125 -26.03 -13.36 15.78
N GLU A 126 -25.90 -13.82 14.53
CA GLU A 126 -25.31 -13.00 13.47
C GLU A 126 -26.37 -12.37 12.56
N LEU A 127 -26.31 -11.05 12.39
CA LEU A 127 -27.10 -10.30 11.41
C LEU A 127 -26.74 -10.74 9.99
N SER A 128 -27.74 -11.11 9.20
CA SER A 128 -27.62 -11.75 7.91
C SER A 128 -28.67 -11.21 6.94
N LEU A 129 -28.46 -11.43 5.65
CA LEU A 129 -29.47 -11.20 4.61
C LEU A 129 -30.11 -12.55 4.23
N HIS A 130 -31.43 -12.64 4.34
CA HIS A 130 -32.18 -13.76 3.80
C HIS A 130 -32.49 -13.48 2.33
N VAL A 131 -32.07 -14.37 1.43
CA VAL A 131 -32.11 -14.12 -0.01
C VAL A 131 -33.45 -14.52 -0.61
N ASP A 132 -34.02 -13.61 -1.39
CA ASP A 132 -35.17 -13.83 -2.26
C ASP A 132 -34.76 -13.86 -3.74
N ASN A 133 -33.68 -13.16 -4.12
CA ASN A 133 -33.12 -13.22 -5.47
C ASN A 133 -31.59 -13.20 -5.46
N LEU A 134 -30.97 -13.95 -6.36
CA LEU A 134 -29.52 -14.05 -6.50
C LEU A 134 -29.11 -13.97 -7.97
N THR A 135 -28.18 -13.07 -8.27
CA THR A 135 -27.57 -12.93 -9.60
C THR A 135 -26.06 -13.09 -9.52
N ILE A 136 -25.47 -13.86 -10.43
CA ILE A 136 -24.01 -13.88 -10.60
C ILE A 136 -23.57 -12.63 -11.38
N LEU A 137 -22.68 -11.84 -10.80
CA LEU A 137 -22.08 -10.68 -11.48
C LEU A 137 -20.79 -11.05 -12.19
N THR A 138 -19.97 -11.90 -11.59
CA THR A 138 -18.68 -12.31 -12.18
C THR A 138 -18.28 -13.70 -11.71
N LYS A 139 -18.13 -14.62 -12.66
CA LYS A 139 -17.51 -15.93 -12.41
C LYS A 139 -16.00 -15.79 -12.23
N ALA A 140 -15.49 -16.19 -11.07
CA ALA A 140 -14.07 -16.31 -10.84
C ALA A 140 -13.52 -17.58 -11.50
N ILE A 141 -12.62 -17.42 -12.47
CA ILE A 141 -11.95 -18.52 -13.16
C ILE A 141 -10.73 -19.05 -12.39
N SER A 142 -10.10 -18.20 -11.58
CA SER A 142 -9.01 -18.60 -10.69
C SER A 142 -9.55 -18.86 -9.28
N PRO A 143 -9.30 -20.03 -8.69
CA PRO A 143 -9.69 -20.29 -7.31
C PRO A 143 -8.94 -19.36 -6.35
N LEU A 144 -9.60 -18.95 -5.26
CA LEU A 144 -8.92 -18.28 -4.16
C LEU A 144 -8.02 -19.30 -3.41
N PRO A 145 -6.91 -18.86 -2.81
CA PRO A 145 -6.08 -19.72 -1.97
C PRO A 145 -6.90 -20.35 -0.83
N GLU A 146 -6.68 -21.64 -0.54
CA GLU A 146 -7.46 -22.40 0.46
C GLU A 146 -7.24 -21.95 1.92
N LYS A 147 -6.15 -21.24 2.21
CA LYS A 147 -5.77 -20.91 3.59
C LYS A 147 -6.66 -19.79 4.14
N PHE A 148 -7.47 -20.13 5.15
CA PHE A 148 -8.24 -19.21 5.99
C PHE A 148 -7.37 -18.11 6.65
N HIS A 149 -6.08 -18.38 6.83
CA HIS A 149 -5.11 -17.46 7.46
C HIS A 149 -4.46 -16.46 6.47
N GLY A 150 -5.03 -16.30 5.27
CA GLY A 150 -4.49 -15.43 4.23
C GLY A 150 -3.27 -16.02 3.49
N ILE A 151 -2.72 -15.25 2.57
CA ILE A 151 -1.44 -15.59 1.92
C ILE A 151 -0.32 -15.18 2.88
N GLN A 152 0.44 -16.16 3.39
CA GLN A 152 1.58 -15.90 4.27
C GLN A 152 2.90 -15.69 3.51
N ASP A 153 3.02 -16.29 2.32
CA ASP A 153 4.18 -16.14 1.45
C ASP A 153 4.31 -14.68 0.99
N LYS A 154 5.35 -14.00 1.49
CA LYS A 154 5.58 -12.57 1.21
C LYS A 154 5.80 -12.31 -0.28
N GLU A 155 6.51 -13.18 -0.97
CA GLU A 155 6.81 -13.00 -2.39
C GLU A 155 5.54 -13.14 -3.23
N LEU A 156 4.71 -14.14 -2.93
CA LEU A 156 3.44 -14.34 -3.60
C LEU A 156 2.49 -13.15 -3.40
N ARG A 157 2.45 -12.56 -2.19
CA ARG A 157 1.67 -11.34 -1.91
C ARG A 157 2.10 -10.16 -2.77
N TYR A 158 3.40 -10.01 -3.01
CA TYR A 158 3.94 -8.93 -3.83
C TYR A 158 3.67 -9.16 -5.32
N ARG A 159 3.86 -10.39 -5.82
CA ARG A 159 3.61 -10.76 -7.22
C ARG A 159 2.12 -10.76 -7.59
N GLN A 160 1.26 -11.11 -6.64
CA GLN A 160 -0.19 -11.23 -6.84
C GLN A 160 -0.94 -10.33 -5.86
N ARG A 161 -0.66 -9.02 -5.92
CA ARG A 161 -1.24 -8.02 -5.01
C ARG A 161 -2.77 -8.09 -4.91
N TYR A 162 -3.46 -8.36 -6.02
CA TYR A 162 -4.92 -8.50 -6.03
C TYR A 162 -5.40 -9.64 -5.11
N LEU A 163 -4.69 -10.76 -5.04
CA LEU A 163 -5.03 -11.84 -4.11
C LEU A 163 -4.68 -11.46 -2.67
N ASP A 164 -3.57 -10.76 -2.44
CA ASP A 164 -3.23 -10.26 -1.12
C ASP A 164 -4.31 -9.31 -0.56
N LEU A 165 -4.80 -8.38 -1.39
CA LEU A 165 -5.88 -7.46 -1.02
C LEU A 165 -7.21 -8.16 -0.73
N ILE A 166 -7.51 -9.23 -1.48
CA ILE A 166 -8.68 -10.07 -1.24
C ILE A 166 -8.52 -10.82 0.08
N MET A 167 -7.36 -11.41 0.34
CA MET A 167 -7.17 -12.35 1.45
C MET A 167 -6.79 -11.68 2.78
N ASN A 168 -6.21 -10.48 2.74
CA ASN A 168 -5.72 -9.75 3.91
C ASN A 168 -6.32 -8.34 3.94
N SER A 169 -7.42 -8.14 4.68
CA SER A 169 -8.11 -6.85 4.77
C SER A 169 -7.20 -5.73 5.29
N SER A 170 -6.33 -6.01 6.27
CA SER A 170 -5.37 -5.03 6.81
C SER A 170 -4.41 -4.44 5.78
N VAL A 171 -4.16 -5.14 4.67
CA VAL A 171 -3.35 -4.60 3.57
C VAL A 171 -4.07 -3.44 2.89
N ARG A 172 -5.40 -3.50 2.75
CA ARG A 172 -6.21 -2.40 2.22
C ARG A 172 -6.05 -1.16 3.08
N ASP A 173 -6.12 -1.31 4.40
CA ASP A 173 -5.95 -0.20 5.36
C ASP A 173 -4.59 0.49 5.19
N THR A 174 -3.52 -0.27 4.94
CA THR A 174 -2.20 0.28 4.61
C THR A 174 -2.23 1.13 3.34
N PHE A 175 -2.93 0.70 2.28
CA PHE A 175 -3.06 1.49 1.04
C PHE A 175 -3.92 2.74 1.23
N HIS A 176 -5.03 2.65 1.99
CA HIS A 176 -5.83 3.81 2.36
C HIS A 176 -5.02 4.82 3.16
N THR A 177 -4.24 4.35 4.13
CA THR A 177 -3.35 5.17 4.95
C THR A 177 -2.29 5.86 4.08
N ARG A 178 -1.65 5.11 3.17
CA ARG A 178 -0.68 5.67 2.20
C ARG A 178 -1.31 6.76 1.33
N SER A 179 -2.50 6.53 0.79
CA SER A 179 -3.24 7.52 0.00
C SER A 179 -3.52 8.80 0.81
N LYS A 180 -3.97 8.62 2.07
CA LYS A 180 -4.24 9.72 3.00
C LYS A 180 -2.97 10.50 3.36
N VAL A 181 -1.85 9.82 3.60
CA VAL A 181 -0.54 10.45 3.84
C VAL A 181 -0.16 11.33 2.65
N ILE A 182 -0.17 10.80 1.41
CA ILE A 182 0.18 11.57 0.21
C ILE A 182 -0.74 12.78 0.03
N SER A 183 -2.04 12.61 0.25
CA SER A 183 -3.02 13.70 0.17
C SER A 183 -2.75 14.79 1.22
N LEU A 184 -2.38 14.41 2.44
CA LEU A 184 -2.00 15.33 3.50
C LEU A 184 -0.67 16.02 3.21
N THR A 185 0.31 15.33 2.62
CA THR A 185 1.57 15.92 2.20
C THR A 185 1.31 17.06 1.20
N ARG A 186 0.48 16.85 0.18
CA ARG A 186 0.12 17.93 -0.76
C ARG A 186 -0.48 19.14 -0.04
N ARG A 187 -1.51 18.90 0.78
CA ARG A 187 -2.16 19.98 1.56
C ARG A 187 -1.18 20.74 2.44
N PHE A 188 -0.27 20.05 3.13
CA PHE A 188 0.73 20.70 3.98
C PHE A 188 1.61 21.70 3.20
N PHE A 189 2.11 21.29 2.02
CA PHE A 189 2.95 22.16 1.19
C PHE A 189 2.14 23.28 0.52
N GLU A 190 0.94 23.00 0.03
CA GLU A 190 0.01 23.99 -0.53
C GLU A 190 -0.38 25.07 0.49
N ASP A 191 -0.74 24.67 1.72
CA ASP A 191 -1.09 25.58 2.83
C ASP A 191 0.10 26.47 3.23
N LYS A 192 1.34 26.02 2.98
CA LYS A 192 2.59 26.77 3.17
C LYS A 192 2.97 27.65 1.97
N GLY A 193 2.18 27.64 0.90
CA GLY A 193 2.38 28.46 -0.29
C GLY A 193 3.35 27.87 -1.32
N PHE A 194 3.68 26.58 -1.22
CA PHE A 194 4.47 25.91 -2.26
C PHE A 194 3.60 25.56 -3.47
N LEU A 195 4.17 25.73 -4.66
CA LEU A 195 3.54 25.33 -5.92
C LEU A 195 3.88 23.88 -6.27
N GLU A 196 2.87 23.01 -6.43
CA GLU A 196 3.08 21.66 -6.99
C GLU A 196 3.42 21.78 -8.48
N VAL A 197 4.50 21.12 -8.91
CA VAL A 197 4.98 21.12 -10.30
C VAL A 197 5.29 19.70 -10.76
N GLU A 198 5.31 19.50 -12.08
CA GLU A 198 5.75 18.25 -12.71
C GLU A 198 6.98 18.52 -13.58
N THR A 199 8.09 17.82 -13.30
CA THR A 199 9.32 17.93 -14.09
C THR A 199 9.54 16.67 -14.94
N PRO A 200 10.35 16.73 -16.01
CA PRO A 200 10.55 15.59 -16.91
C PRO A 200 11.02 14.32 -16.19
N MET A 201 10.46 13.17 -16.58
CA MET A 201 10.87 11.83 -16.15
C MET A 201 12.06 11.28 -16.94
N MET A 202 12.25 11.76 -18.17
CA MET A 202 13.30 11.35 -19.09
C MET A 202 14.32 12.47 -19.23
N HIS A 203 15.50 12.29 -18.65
CA HIS A 203 16.57 13.28 -18.68
C HIS A 203 17.57 12.97 -19.80
N PRO A 204 18.19 14.00 -20.42
CA PRO A 204 19.31 13.79 -21.32
C PRO A 204 20.58 13.33 -20.59
N ILE A 205 20.72 13.71 -19.32
CA ILE A 205 21.80 13.33 -18.41
C ILE A 205 21.16 13.05 -17.05
N ALA A 206 21.37 11.87 -16.49
CA ALA A 206 20.94 11.57 -15.13
C ALA A 206 21.78 12.36 -14.11
N GLY A 207 21.13 13.02 -13.16
CA GLY A 207 21.78 13.80 -12.11
C GLY A 207 20.84 14.14 -10.97
N GLY A 208 21.33 14.88 -9.97
CA GLY A 208 20.58 15.21 -8.74
C GLY A 208 20.65 14.13 -7.65
N ALA A 209 21.32 13.01 -7.91
CA ALA A 209 21.65 11.99 -6.92
C ALA A 209 22.87 11.18 -7.41
N ASN A 210 23.48 10.40 -6.53
CA ASN A 210 24.52 9.42 -6.89
C ASN A 210 23.91 8.02 -6.98
N ALA A 211 23.34 7.69 -8.16
CA ALA A 211 22.65 6.43 -8.40
C ALA A 211 22.81 5.99 -9.86
N LYS A 212 22.78 4.67 -10.11
CA LYS A 212 22.84 4.14 -11.48
C LYS A 212 21.48 4.35 -12.17
N PRO A 213 21.39 5.02 -13.33
CA PRO A 213 20.12 5.24 -14.00
C PRO A 213 19.67 4.04 -14.84
N PHE A 214 18.36 3.98 -15.15
CA PHE A 214 17.85 3.21 -16.27
C PHE A 214 18.05 3.97 -17.58
N VAL A 215 18.47 3.27 -18.63
CA VAL A 215 18.67 3.83 -19.97
C VAL A 215 17.54 3.40 -20.88
N THR A 216 17.05 4.32 -21.71
CA THR A 216 16.03 4.07 -22.73
C THR A 216 16.35 4.86 -24.00
N HIS A 217 15.66 4.58 -25.10
CA HIS A 217 15.93 5.17 -26.41
C HIS A 217 14.68 5.82 -27.01
N HIS A 218 14.80 7.07 -27.45
CA HIS A 218 13.73 7.78 -28.12
C HIS A 218 13.81 7.59 -29.64
N ASN A 219 13.13 6.57 -30.16
CA ASN A 219 13.21 6.14 -31.57
C ASN A 219 13.09 7.28 -32.60
N ALA A 220 12.09 8.16 -32.47
CA ALA A 220 11.86 9.21 -33.46
C ALA A 220 12.92 10.33 -33.47
N LEU A 221 13.68 10.47 -32.39
CA LEU A 221 14.76 11.46 -32.27
C LEU A 221 16.14 10.81 -32.40
N GLY A 222 16.23 9.48 -32.40
CA GLY A 222 17.48 8.73 -32.51
C GLY A 222 18.46 9.00 -31.36
N ILE A 223 17.96 9.26 -30.14
CA ILE A 223 18.78 9.66 -28.99
C ILE A 223 18.42 8.88 -27.73
N ASP A 224 19.44 8.63 -26.92
CA ASP A 224 19.28 8.01 -25.61
C ASP A 224 18.72 8.99 -24.59
N ARG A 225 18.01 8.43 -23.61
CA ARG A 225 17.44 9.11 -22.45
C ARG A 225 17.63 8.25 -21.22
N PHE A 226 17.65 8.92 -20.08
CA PHE A 226 17.74 8.28 -18.78
C PHE A 226 16.46 8.50 -18.02
N LEU A 227 15.91 7.47 -17.38
CA LEU A 227 14.88 7.70 -16.37
C LEU A 227 15.51 8.44 -15.19
N ARG A 228 14.83 9.45 -14.68
CA ARG A 228 15.39 10.32 -13.64
C ARG A 228 15.66 9.56 -12.35
N ILE A 229 16.81 9.85 -11.74
CA ILE A 229 17.20 9.36 -10.41
C ILE A 229 16.77 10.35 -9.30
N ALA A 230 16.57 11.63 -9.67
CA ALA A 230 16.02 12.72 -8.86
C ALA A 230 15.51 13.87 -9.77
N PRO A 231 14.44 14.61 -9.40
CA PRO A 231 14.03 15.85 -10.08
C PRO A 231 14.84 17.10 -9.71
N GLU A 232 15.70 17.06 -8.68
CA GLU A 232 16.47 18.21 -8.14
C GLU A 232 16.91 19.25 -9.17
N LEU A 233 17.62 18.83 -10.24
CA LEU A 233 18.21 19.76 -11.21
C LEU A 233 17.15 20.57 -11.97
N TYR A 234 15.96 20.00 -12.20
CA TYR A 234 14.86 20.70 -12.85
C TYR A 234 14.10 21.61 -11.88
N LEU A 235 13.91 21.17 -10.64
CA LEU A 235 13.29 22.02 -9.62
C LEU A 235 14.17 23.26 -9.33
N LYS A 236 15.50 23.11 -9.27
CA LYS A 236 16.41 24.26 -9.16
C LYS A 236 16.31 25.23 -10.36
N ARG A 237 16.07 24.74 -11.58
CA ARG A 237 15.84 25.62 -12.74
C ARG A 237 14.56 26.44 -12.59
N LEU A 238 13.54 25.89 -11.95
CA LEU A 238 12.31 26.61 -11.64
C LEU A 238 12.55 27.73 -10.61
N ILE A 239 13.40 27.46 -9.61
CA ILE A 239 13.84 28.52 -8.67
C ILE A 239 14.58 29.64 -9.40
N VAL A 240 15.52 29.29 -10.29
CA VAL A 240 16.20 30.28 -11.16
C VAL A 240 15.20 31.05 -12.03
N GLY A 241 14.14 30.38 -12.48
CA GLY A 241 13.05 30.98 -13.25
C GLY A 241 12.13 31.91 -12.47
N GLY A 242 12.30 32.05 -11.16
CA GLY A 242 11.56 32.98 -10.31
C GLY A 242 10.43 32.36 -9.49
N PHE A 243 10.24 31.04 -9.51
CA PHE A 243 9.38 30.40 -8.50
C PHE A 243 10.13 30.34 -7.16
N GLU A 244 9.55 30.88 -6.09
CA GLU A 244 10.24 30.95 -4.80
C GLU A 244 10.03 29.70 -3.93
N ALA A 245 8.93 28.97 -4.13
CA ALA A 245 8.61 27.77 -3.38
C ALA A 245 7.92 26.75 -4.30
N VAL A 246 8.58 25.62 -4.57
CA VAL A 246 8.05 24.55 -5.43
C VAL A 246 8.21 23.20 -4.76
N PHE A 247 7.31 22.27 -5.05
CA PHE A 247 7.46 20.87 -4.66
C PHE A 247 6.96 19.93 -5.76
N GLU A 248 7.48 18.70 -5.76
CA GLU A 248 7.04 17.63 -6.65
C GLU A 248 6.93 16.31 -5.88
N ILE A 249 5.79 15.61 -6.01
CA ILE A 249 5.59 14.25 -5.50
C ILE A 249 5.43 13.29 -6.66
N ASN A 250 6.51 12.64 -7.10
CA ASN A 250 6.44 11.75 -8.25
C ASN A 250 7.52 10.65 -8.22
N ARG A 251 7.71 9.89 -9.31
CA ARG A 251 8.61 8.70 -9.32
C ARG A 251 10.06 9.06 -9.58
N ASN A 252 10.94 8.33 -8.90
CA ASN A 252 12.36 8.23 -9.22
C ASN A 252 12.68 6.77 -9.54
N PHE A 253 13.67 6.57 -10.41
CA PHE A 253 14.05 5.27 -10.93
C PHE A 253 15.54 5.05 -10.69
N ARG A 254 15.91 4.04 -9.90
CA ARG A 254 17.31 3.70 -9.61
C ARG A 254 17.55 2.23 -9.97
N ASN A 255 18.53 2.01 -10.83
CA ASN A 255 18.89 0.70 -11.35
C ASN A 255 19.87 0.00 -10.40
N GLU A 256 19.36 -0.31 -9.22
CA GLU A 256 20.07 -0.85 -8.06
C GLU A 256 19.45 -2.19 -7.63
N GLY A 257 20.01 -2.79 -6.59
CA GLY A 257 19.43 -3.97 -5.96
C GLY A 257 18.03 -3.69 -5.39
N MET A 258 17.29 -4.75 -5.10
CA MET A 258 15.97 -4.67 -4.46
C MET A 258 16.01 -5.42 -3.14
N ASP A 259 15.53 -4.80 -2.09
CA ASP A 259 15.44 -5.39 -0.74
C ASP A 259 14.16 -4.88 -0.03
N ALA A 260 14.11 -4.97 1.30
CA ALA A 260 12.95 -4.54 2.07
C ALA A 260 12.72 -3.02 2.08
N THR A 261 13.75 -2.22 1.81
CA THR A 261 13.74 -0.74 1.85
C THR A 261 14.00 -0.11 0.48
N HIS A 262 14.43 -0.88 -0.52
CA HIS A 262 14.73 -0.42 -1.87
C HIS A 262 13.83 -1.07 -2.92
N ASN A 263 13.10 -0.25 -3.67
CA ASN A 263 12.37 -0.65 -4.88
C ASN A 263 12.91 0.15 -6.08
N PRO A 264 13.15 -0.47 -7.26
CA PRO A 264 13.75 0.21 -8.42
C PRO A 264 12.99 1.45 -8.91
N GLU A 265 11.69 1.52 -8.62
CA GLU A 265 10.89 2.74 -8.73
C GLU A 265 10.28 3.10 -7.37
N PHE A 266 10.38 4.37 -6.96
CA PHE A 266 9.84 4.77 -5.66
C PHE A 266 9.28 6.18 -5.69
N THR A 267 8.51 6.51 -4.66
CA THR A 267 7.92 7.82 -4.47
C THR A 267 8.84 8.68 -3.64
N SER A 268 9.29 9.79 -4.20
CA SER A 268 9.89 10.89 -3.44
C SER A 268 8.93 12.08 -3.40
N ILE A 269 9.14 12.90 -2.38
CA ILE A 269 8.83 14.32 -2.42
C ILE A 269 10.16 15.06 -2.48
N GLU A 270 10.26 16.03 -3.38
CA GLU A 270 11.35 17.01 -3.37
C GLU A 270 10.75 18.40 -3.41
N PHE A 271 11.31 19.32 -2.62
CA PHE A 271 10.85 20.70 -2.56
C PHE A 271 12.03 21.65 -2.49
N TYR A 272 11.82 22.86 -2.97
CA TYR A 272 12.80 23.94 -2.96
C TYR A 272 12.15 25.22 -2.46
N TRP A 273 12.84 25.91 -1.57
CA TRP A 273 12.35 27.11 -0.91
C TRP A 273 13.45 28.18 -0.93
N ALA A 274 13.28 29.18 -1.78
CA ALA A 274 14.20 30.29 -1.94
C ALA A 274 14.36 31.07 -0.63
N TYR A 275 15.55 31.64 -0.43
CA TYR A 275 15.90 32.45 0.74
C TYR A 275 15.90 31.70 2.08
N LYS A 276 15.91 30.36 2.04
CA LYS A 276 15.94 29.49 3.20
C LYS A 276 17.21 28.66 3.26
N THR A 277 17.54 28.21 4.46
CA THR A 277 18.68 27.33 4.77
C THR A 277 18.19 25.95 5.17
N TYR A 278 19.10 24.98 5.28
CA TYR A 278 18.74 23.63 5.75
C TYR A 278 18.11 23.65 7.15
N LYS A 279 18.42 24.65 7.99
CA LYS A 279 17.82 24.80 9.32
C LYS A 279 16.32 25.10 9.24
N ASP A 280 15.91 25.94 8.30
CA ASP A 280 14.49 26.17 8.02
C ASP A 280 13.80 24.89 7.53
N LEU A 281 14.51 24.05 6.77
CA LEU A 281 13.97 22.79 6.25
C LEU A 281 13.85 21.71 7.34
N ILE A 282 14.75 21.71 8.32
CA ILE A 282 14.64 20.86 9.52
C ILE A 282 13.35 21.20 10.27
N GLU A 283 13.10 22.49 10.55
CA GLU A 283 11.88 22.91 11.24
C GLU A 283 10.62 22.61 10.43
N LEU A 284 10.63 22.85 9.12
CA LEU A 284 9.52 22.48 8.23
C LEU A 284 9.24 20.97 8.26
N THR A 285 10.29 20.14 8.34
CA THR A 285 10.16 18.68 8.42
C THR A 285 9.54 18.24 9.75
N LYS A 286 9.91 18.86 10.87
CA LYS A 286 9.28 18.60 12.18
C LYS A 286 7.79 18.96 12.15
N GLU A 287 7.47 20.16 11.66
CA GLU A 287 6.08 20.63 11.49
C GLU A 287 5.27 19.69 10.58
N TYR A 288 5.89 19.15 9.52
CA TYR A 288 5.24 18.19 8.63
C TYR A 288 4.82 16.90 9.36
N PHE A 289 5.71 16.32 10.18
CA PHE A 289 5.37 15.14 10.98
C PHE A 289 4.26 15.45 11.99
N GLU A 290 4.34 16.57 12.71
CA GLU A 290 3.27 17.03 13.61
C GLU A 290 1.92 17.17 12.89
N TYR A 291 1.93 17.77 11.70
CA TYR A 291 0.75 17.90 10.85
C TYR A 291 0.16 16.53 10.47
N LEU A 292 1.01 15.57 10.09
CA LEU A 292 0.55 14.21 9.79
C LEU A 292 -0.07 13.53 11.00
N PHE A 293 0.60 13.53 12.16
CA PHE A 293 0.07 12.90 13.38
C PHE A 293 -1.30 13.45 13.75
N LYS A 294 -1.44 14.78 13.73
CA LYS A 294 -2.71 15.45 14.02
C LYS A 294 -3.82 15.05 13.05
N ASN A 295 -3.57 15.09 11.73
CA ASN A 295 -4.60 14.86 10.73
C ASN A 295 -4.91 13.37 10.47
N LEU A 296 -4.00 12.49 10.86
CA LEU A 296 -4.22 11.04 10.85
C LEU A 296 -4.82 10.53 12.17
N ASN A 297 -4.93 11.38 13.20
CA ASN A 297 -5.30 10.99 14.57
C ASN A 297 -4.42 9.85 15.10
N LEU A 298 -3.12 9.93 14.85
CA LEU A 298 -2.13 8.93 15.28
C LEU A 298 -1.37 9.42 16.52
N PRO A 299 -0.95 8.49 17.40
CA PRO A 299 -0.01 8.83 18.46
C PRO A 299 1.34 9.21 17.87
N THR A 300 2.07 10.09 18.55
CA THR A 300 3.43 10.52 18.16
C THR A 300 4.51 9.48 18.47
N THR A 301 4.16 8.41 19.19
CA THR A 301 5.01 7.23 19.38
C THR A 301 4.40 6.06 18.63
N LEU A 302 5.15 5.50 17.68
CA LEU A 302 4.68 4.43 16.80
C LEU A 302 5.50 3.15 16.99
N PRO A 303 4.85 1.96 16.96
CA PRO A 303 5.58 0.70 16.92
C PRO A 303 6.20 0.48 15.53
N TYR A 304 7.44 0.00 15.50
CA TYR A 304 8.14 -0.42 14.27
C TYR A 304 8.90 -1.72 14.51
N GLY A 305 8.32 -2.85 14.11
CA GLY A 305 8.85 -4.17 14.48
C GLY A 305 8.87 -4.35 15.99
N GLU A 306 10.05 -4.61 16.56
CA GLU A 306 10.26 -4.71 18.01
C GLU A 306 10.58 -3.36 18.66
N LEU A 307 10.73 -2.30 17.86
CA LEU A 307 11.11 -0.97 18.32
C LEU A 307 9.89 -0.07 18.57
N GLN A 308 10.12 0.99 19.34
CA GLN A 308 9.20 2.11 19.54
C GLN A 308 9.90 3.38 19.06
N VAL A 309 9.31 4.06 18.08
CA VAL A 309 9.86 5.30 17.51
C VAL A 309 9.06 6.48 18.06
N ASP A 310 9.72 7.39 18.75
CA ASP A 310 9.13 8.56 19.40
C ASP A 310 9.44 9.83 18.60
N PHE A 311 8.44 10.32 17.85
CA PHE A 311 8.55 11.52 17.04
C PHE A 311 8.51 12.82 17.85
N THR A 312 8.41 12.75 19.19
CA THR A 312 8.63 13.94 20.03
C THR A 312 10.11 14.17 20.34
N LYS A 313 10.98 13.19 20.04
CA LYS A 313 12.41 13.20 20.36
C LYS A 313 13.27 13.44 19.14
N PHE A 314 12.99 14.51 18.40
CA PHE A 314 13.88 14.96 17.34
C PHE A 314 15.23 15.40 17.92
N SER A 315 16.32 14.92 17.34
CA SER A 315 17.68 15.36 17.63
C SER A 315 18.37 15.89 16.37
N GLU A 316 19.41 16.69 16.55
CA GLU A 316 20.30 17.17 15.48
C GLU A 316 21.73 16.93 15.92
N ILE A 317 22.55 16.33 15.05
CA ILE A 317 23.96 16.05 15.33
C ILE A 317 24.78 16.10 14.03
N PRO A 318 25.91 16.83 14.00
CA PRO A 318 26.84 16.80 12.87
C PRO A 318 27.37 15.39 12.59
N LEU A 319 27.60 15.05 11.32
CA LEU A 319 28.06 13.71 10.91
C LEU A 319 29.32 13.29 11.68
N ILE A 320 30.35 14.14 11.71
CA ILE A 320 31.61 13.84 12.41
C ILE A 320 31.40 13.65 13.92
N GLN A 321 30.54 14.47 14.53
CA GLN A 321 30.20 14.34 15.95
C GLN A 321 29.50 13.02 16.25
N SER A 322 28.61 12.58 15.36
CA SER A 322 27.88 11.32 15.52
C SER A 322 28.80 10.09 15.53
N LEU A 323 29.93 10.13 14.81
CA LEU A 323 30.88 9.02 14.76
C LEU A 323 31.43 8.67 16.15
N TYR A 324 31.75 9.67 16.97
CA TYR A 324 32.33 9.42 18.29
C TYR A 324 31.33 9.46 19.45
N GLU A 325 30.20 10.16 19.32
CA GLU A 325 29.16 10.18 20.38
C GLU A 325 28.18 9.03 20.31
N ILE A 326 27.91 8.52 19.10
CA ILE A 326 26.94 7.44 18.85
C ILE A 326 27.67 6.22 18.30
N GLY A 327 28.63 6.43 17.40
CA GLY A 327 29.36 5.34 16.73
C GLY A 327 30.44 4.68 17.58
N ASP A 328 30.83 5.29 18.71
CA ASP A 328 31.95 4.87 19.55
C ASP A 328 33.30 4.84 18.80
N VAL A 329 33.42 5.56 17.68
CA VAL A 329 34.68 5.71 16.94
C VAL A 329 35.61 6.66 17.71
N PRO A 330 36.89 6.31 17.96
CA PRO A 330 37.82 7.19 18.67
C PRO A 330 37.96 8.56 18.00
N LYS A 331 37.83 9.63 18.78
CA LYS A 331 37.82 11.01 18.27
C LYS A 331 39.09 11.43 17.52
N ASP A 332 40.25 10.84 17.86
CA ASP A 332 41.51 11.14 17.18
C ASP A 332 41.67 10.42 15.83
N ILE A 333 40.70 9.57 15.45
CA ILE A 333 40.66 8.83 14.19
C ILE A 333 39.80 9.56 13.14
N VAL A 334 38.68 10.16 13.54
CA VAL A 334 37.62 10.60 12.61
C VAL A 334 38.03 11.66 11.58
N GLU A 335 39.15 12.35 11.77
CA GLU A 335 39.68 13.35 10.83
C GLU A 335 40.96 12.89 10.09
N ASP A 336 41.43 11.66 10.32
CA ASP A 336 42.66 11.14 9.74
C ASP A 336 42.38 9.93 8.85
N LYS A 337 42.57 10.13 7.54
CA LYS A 337 42.33 9.09 6.52
C LYS A 337 43.07 7.79 6.81
N GLU A 338 44.35 7.84 7.20
CA GLU A 338 45.14 6.64 7.41
C GLU A 338 44.66 5.87 8.63
N LYS A 339 44.35 6.59 9.71
CA LYS A 339 43.76 5.98 10.91
C LYS A 339 42.39 5.38 10.67
N ILE A 340 41.53 6.03 9.86
CA ILE A 340 40.22 5.46 9.52
C ILE A 340 40.39 4.14 8.77
N LEU A 341 41.29 4.09 7.80
CA LEU A 341 41.56 2.86 7.05
C LEU A 341 42.11 1.73 7.94
N GLU A 342 42.94 2.07 8.93
CA GLU A 342 43.42 1.10 9.93
C GLU A 342 42.28 0.64 10.83
N PHE A 343 41.48 1.57 11.36
CA PHE A 343 40.34 1.28 12.23
C PHE A 343 39.30 0.38 11.55
N LEU A 344 38.96 0.65 10.27
CA LEU A 344 38.04 -0.21 9.50
C LEU A 344 38.60 -1.63 9.36
N LYS A 345 39.89 -1.78 9.06
CA LYS A 345 40.55 -3.10 8.95
C LYS A 345 40.59 -3.84 10.28
N GLU A 346 40.88 -3.15 11.39
CA GLU A 346 40.86 -3.73 12.73
C GLU A 346 39.47 -4.26 13.11
N ASN A 347 38.42 -3.57 12.67
CA ASN A 347 37.02 -3.99 12.82
C ASN A 347 36.55 -5.00 11.75
N LYS A 348 37.47 -5.50 10.90
CA LYS A 348 37.21 -6.49 9.83
C LYS A 348 36.22 -6.01 8.76
N LEU A 349 36.16 -4.70 8.53
CA LEU A 349 35.39 -4.10 7.46
C LEU A 349 36.25 -3.91 6.21
N GLU A 350 35.60 -3.86 5.04
CA GLU A 350 36.29 -3.51 3.80
C GLU A 350 36.75 -2.05 3.88
N ALA A 351 38.00 -1.78 3.51
CA ALA A 351 38.57 -0.45 3.57
C ALA A 351 39.17 -0.10 2.20
N ASN A 352 38.55 0.82 1.47
CA ASN A 352 39.00 1.22 0.15
C ASN A 352 39.92 2.45 0.23
N PRO A 353 41.26 2.29 0.06
CA PRO A 353 42.20 3.40 0.21
C PRO A 353 42.05 4.49 -0.87
N LYS A 354 41.29 4.23 -1.94
CA LYS A 354 41.02 5.22 -3.00
C LYS A 354 39.99 6.28 -2.59
N LEU A 355 39.21 6.02 -1.55
CA LEU A 355 38.21 6.97 -1.06
C LEU A 355 38.88 8.20 -0.43
N ASN A 356 38.25 9.35 -0.57
CA ASN A 356 38.67 10.56 0.12
C ASN A 356 38.23 10.54 1.61
N LEU A 357 38.67 11.52 2.39
CA LEU A 357 38.36 11.58 3.83
C LEU A 357 36.84 11.58 4.08
N GLY A 358 36.08 12.40 3.34
CA GLY A 358 34.64 12.51 3.50
C GLY A 358 33.88 11.22 3.18
N GLN A 359 34.31 10.51 2.14
CA GLN A 359 33.76 9.19 1.77
C GLN A 359 34.03 8.15 2.86
N LEU A 360 35.24 8.15 3.45
CA LEU A 360 35.59 7.25 4.56
C LEU A 360 34.82 7.59 5.84
N GLN A 361 34.59 8.88 6.11
CA GLN A 361 33.72 9.32 7.21
C GLN A 361 32.26 8.87 6.98
N GLY A 362 31.80 8.83 5.72
CA GLY A 362 30.53 8.22 5.33
C GLY A 362 30.49 6.72 5.61
N GLU A 363 31.52 5.97 5.22
CA GLU A 363 31.62 4.53 5.54
C GLU A 363 31.59 4.28 7.06
N LEU A 364 32.27 5.11 7.85
CA LEU A 364 32.17 5.03 9.31
C LEU A 364 30.76 5.32 9.83
N PHE A 365 30.04 6.24 9.21
CA PHE A 365 28.66 6.55 9.61
C PHE A 365 27.73 5.37 9.35
N ASP A 366 27.79 4.79 8.15
CA ASP A 366 26.96 3.66 7.73
C ASP A 366 27.18 2.45 8.65
N GLU A 367 28.44 2.15 8.99
CA GLU A 367 28.82 0.96 9.76
C GLU A 367 28.61 1.11 11.28
N PHE A 368 28.86 2.30 11.83
CA PHE A 368 28.90 2.48 13.30
C PHE A 368 27.74 3.30 13.87
N VAL A 369 27.06 4.12 13.05
CA VAL A 369 26.05 5.08 13.54
C VAL A 369 24.63 4.76 13.07
N GLU A 370 24.40 4.56 11.77
CA GLU A 370 23.07 4.58 11.15
C GLU A 370 22.04 3.69 11.89
N ALA A 371 22.39 2.42 12.14
CA ALA A 371 21.50 1.45 12.78
C ALA A 371 21.14 1.79 14.25
N LYS A 372 21.91 2.68 14.90
CA LYS A 372 21.66 3.13 16.29
C LYS A 372 20.64 4.29 16.35
N LEU A 373 20.32 4.93 15.22
CA LEU A 373 19.42 6.08 15.14
C LEU A 373 17.95 5.64 15.12
N ILE A 374 17.38 5.36 16.29
CA ILE A 374 16.00 4.85 16.39
C ILE A 374 14.94 5.95 16.32
N ASN A 375 15.12 7.03 17.08
CA ASN A 375 14.23 8.20 17.01
C ASN A 375 14.64 9.12 15.87
N PRO A 376 13.73 9.94 15.33
CA PRO A 376 14.04 10.85 14.24
C PRO A 376 15.24 11.74 14.56
N THR A 377 16.31 11.60 13.79
CA THR A 377 17.58 12.29 14.01
C THR A 377 18.00 12.97 12.73
N PHE A 378 18.25 14.28 12.78
CA PHE A 378 18.84 15.01 11.67
C PHE A 378 20.36 14.94 11.76
N ILE A 379 20.98 14.22 10.82
CA ILE A 379 22.42 14.28 10.61
C ILE A 379 22.74 15.50 9.74
N THR A 380 23.67 16.34 10.19
CA THR A 380 24.01 17.61 9.53
C THR A 380 25.49 17.70 9.20
N GLU A 381 25.89 18.74 8.47
CA GLU A 381 27.31 19.04 8.18
C GLU A 381 28.07 17.86 7.55
N TYR A 382 27.44 17.22 6.55
CA TYR A 382 28.09 16.18 5.76
C TYR A 382 29.40 16.70 5.13
N PRO A 383 30.47 15.89 5.10
CA PRO A 383 31.72 16.23 4.43
C PRO A 383 31.51 16.57 2.95
N VAL A 384 32.31 17.52 2.43
CA VAL A 384 32.27 17.98 1.03
C VAL A 384 32.94 17.00 0.07
#